data_AF-A0A946KTS3-F1
#
_entry.id   AF-A0A946KTS3-F1
#
_cell.length_a   1.000
_cell.length_b   1.000
_cell.length_c   1.000
_cell.angle_alpha   90.00
_cell.angle_beta   90.00
_cell.angle_gamma   90.00
#
_symmetry.space_group_name_H-M   'P 1'
#
loop_
_entity.id
_entity.type
_entity.pdbx_description
1 polymer ?
#
loop_
_entity_poly.entity_id
_entity_poly.type
_entity_poly.pdbx_seq_one_letter_code
_entity_poly.pdbx_strand_id
1 'polypeptide(L)'
;MFPKPFTILLSSLLVFAACSTGADFATPPTLLPSSSAPPTTVATHPLVGSDWLVAGLQNLDAVTPPPNEVTLTFDPDQKFGGNAGCNGYGGQWVWGTDTETIVVADWAITEMACEENSDWFAFLEALASSPLTVSGGGDLLTQLTADDGTIILLEPVAGFTWTDLVGMAEDQAKETTESADYVFRVVSRDGEAYPVTADYRQDRVNADIVDGVVTKITVG
;
A
#
# COMPACT_ATOMS: atom_id res chain seq x y z
N MET A 1 -8.88 20.87 -77.86
CA MET A 1 -8.95 19.41 -77.74
C MET A 1 -10.23 19.06 -76.99
N PHE A 2 -10.96 18.08 -77.52
CA PHE A 2 -12.30 17.55 -77.15
C PHE A 2 -12.33 16.91 -75.72
N PRO A 3 -13.49 16.44 -75.19
CA PRO A 3 -14.04 16.85 -73.89
C PRO A 3 -14.18 15.72 -72.84
N LYS A 4 -14.56 16.08 -71.61
CA LYS A 4 -15.76 15.60 -70.85
C LYS A 4 -15.51 15.53 -69.33
N PRO A 5 -16.50 15.94 -68.49
CA PRO A 5 -16.57 15.53 -67.09
C PRO A 5 -17.14 14.11 -66.99
N PHE A 6 -16.55 13.27 -66.13
CA PHE A 6 -17.01 11.90 -65.88
C PHE A 6 -17.74 11.84 -64.53
N THR A 7 -19.06 11.73 -64.61
CA THR A 7 -19.99 11.42 -63.52
C THR A 7 -20.15 9.89 -63.43
N ILE A 8 -19.83 9.26 -62.30
CA ILE A 8 -20.15 7.87 -61.90
C ILE A 8 -20.06 7.82 -60.37
N LEU A 9 -20.92 7.19 -59.56
CA LEU A 9 -22.30 6.70 -59.65
C LEU A 9 -22.65 6.31 -58.20
N LEU A 10 -23.84 6.69 -57.74
CA LEU A 10 -24.36 6.35 -56.42
C LEU A 10 -24.61 4.83 -56.34
N SER A 11 -24.01 4.14 -55.37
CA SER A 11 -24.33 2.73 -55.08
C SER A 11 -24.92 2.61 -53.68
N SER A 12 -26.23 2.82 -53.60
CA SER A 12 -27.07 2.42 -52.47
C SER A 12 -27.12 0.90 -52.40
N LEU A 13 -26.60 0.31 -51.32
CA LEU A 13 -26.84 -1.09 -51.00
C LEU A 13 -28.02 -1.19 -50.04
N LEU A 14 -29.16 -1.60 -50.59
CA LEU A 14 -30.37 -1.98 -49.86
C LEU A 14 -30.18 -3.44 -49.40
N VAL A 15 -30.20 -3.71 -48.09
CA VAL A 15 -30.24 -5.09 -47.58
C VAL A 15 -31.48 -5.27 -46.71
N PHE A 16 -32.12 -6.40 -46.98
CA PHE A 16 -33.49 -6.78 -46.66
C PHE A 16 -33.76 -6.91 -45.16
N ALA A 17 -34.92 -6.40 -44.74
CA ALA A 17 -35.61 -6.86 -43.55
C ALA A 17 -36.11 -8.30 -43.78
N ALA A 18 -35.67 -9.23 -42.93
CA ALA A 18 -36.29 -10.53 -42.77
C ALA A 18 -36.75 -10.65 -41.31
N CYS A 19 -38.07 -10.70 -41.13
CA CYS A 19 -38.72 -11.03 -39.87
C CYS A 19 -38.86 -12.55 -39.83
N SER A 20 -38.22 -13.23 -38.88
CA SER A 20 -38.50 -14.64 -38.58
C SER A 20 -38.96 -14.78 -37.14
N THR A 21 -40.25 -14.99 -36.96
CA THR A 21 -40.84 -15.58 -35.77
C THR A 21 -40.39 -17.04 -35.65
N GLY A 22 -39.62 -17.34 -34.62
CA GLY A 22 -39.28 -18.70 -34.20
C GLY A 22 -39.20 -18.72 -32.67
N ALA A 23 -40.26 -19.23 -32.04
CA ALA A 23 -40.27 -19.53 -30.62
C ALA A 23 -39.71 -20.94 -30.45
N ASP A 24 -38.49 -21.06 -29.97
CA ASP A 24 -37.93 -22.32 -29.47
C ASP A 24 -37.38 -22.09 -28.06
N PHE A 25 -37.99 -22.78 -27.11
CA PHE A 25 -37.56 -22.83 -25.71
C PHE A 25 -36.24 -23.59 -25.62
N ALA A 26 -35.12 -22.87 -25.74
CA ALA A 26 -33.81 -23.37 -25.38
C ALA A 26 -33.64 -23.30 -23.86
N THR A 27 -33.28 -24.45 -23.27
CA THR A 27 -32.92 -24.66 -21.86
C THR A 27 -32.02 -23.55 -21.29
N PRO A 28 -32.24 -23.11 -20.03
CA PRO A 28 -31.32 -22.17 -19.40
C PRO A 28 -29.90 -22.77 -19.40
N PRO A 29 -28.87 -22.01 -19.78
CA PRO A 29 -27.51 -22.49 -19.66
C PRO A 29 -27.24 -22.78 -18.18
N THR A 30 -26.81 -24.00 -17.89
CA THR A 30 -26.24 -24.36 -16.60
C THR A 30 -25.11 -23.38 -16.31
N LEU A 31 -25.32 -22.48 -15.36
CA LEU A 31 -24.28 -21.63 -14.81
C LEU A 31 -23.24 -22.57 -14.18
N LEU A 32 -22.11 -22.74 -14.85
CA LEU A 32 -20.90 -23.24 -14.23
C LEU A 32 -20.56 -22.28 -13.09
N PRO A 33 -20.21 -22.76 -11.88
CA PRO A 33 -19.69 -21.86 -10.86
C PRO A 33 -18.45 -21.17 -11.43
N SER A 34 -18.50 -19.84 -11.44
CA SER A 34 -17.36 -19.00 -11.76
C SER A 34 -16.17 -19.42 -10.92
N SER A 35 -15.10 -19.77 -11.63
CA SER A 35 -13.71 -19.55 -11.28
C SER A 35 -13.39 -19.55 -9.78
N SER A 36 -12.81 -20.67 -9.34
CA SER A 36 -11.91 -20.68 -8.18
C SER A 36 -10.96 -19.48 -8.29
N ALA A 37 -11.10 -18.52 -7.38
CA ALA A 37 -10.06 -17.53 -7.15
C ALA A 37 -8.77 -18.31 -6.79
N PRO A 38 -7.60 -17.94 -7.34
CA PRO A 38 -6.34 -18.48 -6.84
C PRO A 38 -6.19 -18.10 -5.36
N PRO A 39 -5.52 -18.90 -4.53
CA PRO A 39 -5.22 -18.50 -3.17
C PRO A 39 -4.44 -17.19 -3.22
N THR A 40 -4.97 -16.15 -2.56
CA THR A 40 -4.25 -14.92 -2.28
C THR A 40 -3.03 -15.30 -1.45
N THR A 41 -1.88 -15.51 -2.09
CA THR A 41 -0.61 -15.54 -1.39
C THR A 41 -0.39 -14.13 -0.88
N VAL A 42 -0.84 -13.89 0.34
CA VAL A 42 -0.57 -12.70 1.15
C VAL A 42 0.93 -12.46 1.03
N ALA A 43 1.32 -11.38 0.35
CA ALA A 43 2.71 -11.07 0.10
C ALA A 43 3.44 -10.98 1.45
N THR A 44 4.38 -11.90 1.70
CA THR A 44 5.09 -12.04 2.97
C THR A 44 6.27 -11.08 3.10
N HIS A 45 6.27 -9.96 2.37
CA HIS A 45 7.38 -9.01 2.38
C HIS A 45 7.20 -8.01 3.53
N PRO A 46 8.26 -7.65 4.29
CA PRO A 46 8.14 -6.75 5.46
C PRO A 46 7.53 -5.36 5.19
N LEU A 47 7.53 -4.90 3.94
CA LEU A 47 6.83 -3.67 3.51
C LEU A 47 5.30 -3.77 3.64
N VAL A 48 4.77 -4.99 3.59
CA VAL A 48 3.33 -5.26 3.51
C VAL A 48 2.73 -5.36 4.90
N GLY A 49 1.62 -4.66 5.13
CA GLY A 49 0.95 -4.59 6.43
C GLY A 49 1.63 -3.66 7.43
N SER A 50 2.57 -2.83 6.98
CA SER A 50 3.31 -1.85 7.78
C SER A 50 2.96 -0.43 7.34
N ASP A 51 2.94 0.50 8.29
CA ASP A 51 2.77 1.93 8.05
C ASP A 51 4.13 2.62 7.99
N TRP A 52 4.35 3.41 6.94
CA TRP A 52 5.63 4.08 6.66
C TRP A 52 5.46 5.60 6.68
N LEU A 53 6.44 6.29 7.27
CA LEU A 53 6.71 7.71 7.05
C LEU A 53 7.66 7.87 5.88
N VAL A 54 7.36 8.84 5.02
CA VAL A 54 8.33 9.27 4.00
C VAL A 54 9.31 10.23 4.67
N ALA A 55 10.52 9.73 4.93
CA ALA A 55 11.58 10.46 5.65
C ALA A 55 12.39 11.39 4.74
N GLY A 56 12.36 11.15 3.42
CA GLY A 56 13.05 12.01 2.47
C GLY A 56 12.98 11.50 1.04
N LEU A 57 13.32 12.40 0.11
CA LEU A 57 13.60 12.06 -1.29
C LEU A 57 15.08 12.34 -1.57
N GLN A 58 15.75 11.43 -2.28
CA GLN A 58 17.12 11.64 -2.77
C GLN A 58 17.14 11.64 -4.30
N ASN A 59 18.25 12.14 -4.86
CA ASN A 59 18.46 12.34 -6.30
C ASN A 59 17.47 13.33 -6.95
N LEU A 60 16.82 14.15 -6.13
CA LEU A 60 16.07 15.33 -6.53
C LEU A 60 16.73 16.59 -5.97
N ASP A 61 16.43 17.74 -6.57
CA ASP A 61 16.83 19.04 -6.03
C ASP A 61 16.14 19.25 -4.67
N ALA A 62 16.89 18.99 -3.58
CA ALA A 62 16.58 19.22 -2.16
C ALA A 62 15.07 19.32 -1.80
N VAL A 63 14.40 18.17 -1.78
CA VAL A 63 13.01 18.05 -1.28
C VAL A 63 13.04 17.33 0.08
N THR A 64 12.79 18.07 1.17
CA THR A 64 12.68 17.51 2.52
C THR A 64 11.22 17.54 3.00
N PRO A 65 10.67 16.42 3.50
CA PRO A 65 9.39 16.35 4.21
C PRO A 65 9.28 17.38 5.32
N PRO A 66 8.17 18.14 5.43
CA PRO A 66 7.53 18.31 6.72
C PRO A 66 7.60 16.97 7.47
N PRO A 67 8.28 16.95 8.61
CA PRO A 67 8.48 15.73 9.35
C PRO A 67 7.14 15.12 9.76
N ASN A 68 7.01 13.81 9.59
CA ASN A 68 5.89 13.00 10.09
C ASN A 68 4.50 13.26 9.46
N GLU A 69 4.39 13.99 8.36
CA GLU A 69 3.08 14.25 7.72
C GLU A 69 2.79 13.34 6.53
N VAL A 70 3.82 12.82 5.86
CA VAL A 70 3.66 12.03 4.64
C VAL A 70 3.76 10.55 4.98
N THR A 71 2.71 9.81 4.67
CA THR A 71 2.60 8.37 4.99
C THR A 71 2.42 7.52 3.75
N LEU A 72 2.81 6.25 3.84
CA LEU A 72 2.62 5.22 2.82
C LEU A 72 2.36 3.87 3.51
N THR A 73 1.36 3.15 3.03
CA THR A 73 1.02 1.80 3.51
C THR A 73 0.80 0.90 2.29
N PHE A 74 1.30 -0.34 2.36
CA PHE A 74 1.01 -1.40 1.40
C PHE A 74 0.20 -2.50 2.10
N ASP A 75 -1.12 -2.53 1.89
CA ASP A 75 -2.01 -3.50 2.51
C ASP A 75 -1.83 -4.90 1.90
N PRO A 76 -1.97 -5.97 2.70
CA PRO A 76 -1.93 -7.34 2.20
C PRO A 76 -3.00 -7.67 1.15
N ASP A 77 -4.07 -6.87 1.09
CA ASP A 77 -5.16 -6.97 0.11
C ASP A 77 -4.85 -6.25 -1.22
N GLN A 78 -3.58 -5.96 -1.53
CA GLN A 78 -3.12 -5.29 -2.76
C GLN A 78 -3.65 -3.85 -2.91
N LYS A 79 -3.97 -3.19 -1.79
CA LYS A 79 -4.26 -1.76 -1.73
C LYS A 79 -3.06 -1.00 -1.19
N PHE A 80 -2.78 0.17 -1.72
CA PHE A 80 -1.79 1.07 -1.13
C PHE A 80 -2.40 2.45 -0.96
N GLY A 81 -1.84 3.25 -0.07
CA GLY A 81 -2.26 4.63 0.09
C GLY A 81 -1.59 5.29 1.29
N GLY A 82 -2.06 6.49 1.58
CA GLY A 82 -1.56 7.27 2.70
C GLY A 82 -1.97 8.73 2.59
N ASN A 83 -1.26 9.55 3.34
CA ASN A 83 -1.37 11.00 3.32
C ASN A 83 -0.13 11.60 2.62
N ALA A 84 -0.35 12.57 1.74
CA ALA A 84 0.69 13.35 1.07
C ALA A 84 0.60 14.82 1.52
N GLY A 85 0.77 15.05 2.82
CA GLY A 85 0.57 16.33 3.49
C GLY A 85 -0.92 16.64 3.70
N CYS A 86 -1.51 17.36 2.76
CA CYS A 86 -2.89 17.80 2.86
C CYS A 86 -3.87 16.85 2.14
N ASN A 87 -3.39 16.06 1.18
CA ASN A 87 -4.23 15.21 0.36
C ASN A 87 -4.04 13.73 0.67
N GLY A 88 -5.14 12.98 0.69
CA GLY A 88 -5.11 11.53 0.76
C GLY A 88 -4.94 10.93 -0.63
N TYR A 89 -4.20 9.83 -0.73
CA TYR A 89 -4.01 9.11 -1.98
C TYR A 89 -4.14 7.59 -1.77
N GLY A 90 -4.39 6.87 -2.85
CA GLY A 90 -4.34 5.41 -2.82
C GLY A 90 -4.75 4.73 -4.13
N GLY A 91 -4.42 3.45 -4.23
CA GLY A 91 -4.65 2.64 -5.43
C GLY A 91 -4.36 1.16 -5.23
N GLN A 92 -3.93 0.49 -6.31
CA GLN A 92 -3.54 -0.92 -6.33
C GLN A 92 -2.03 -1.08 -6.35
N TRP A 93 -1.52 -2.15 -5.73
CA TRP A 93 -0.12 -2.51 -5.86
C TRP A 93 0.06 -4.02 -6.08
N VAL A 94 1.17 -4.39 -6.70
CA VAL A 94 1.56 -5.80 -6.94
C VAL A 94 3.04 -5.99 -6.61
N TRP A 95 3.37 -7.13 -5.98
CA TRP A 95 4.75 -7.56 -5.73
C TRP A 95 5.33 -8.35 -6.91
N GLY A 96 6.46 -7.92 -7.46
CA GLY A 96 7.27 -8.69 -8.39
C GLY A 96 8.30 -9.55 -7.66
N THR A 97 8.01 -10.82 -7.41
CA THR A 97 8.90 -11.72 -6.64
C THR A 97 10.28 -11.91 -7.27
N ASP A 98 10.35 -11.91 -8.60
CA ASP A 98 11.58 -12.21 -9.33
C ASP A 98 12.48 -10.97 -9.47
N THR A 99 11.91 -9.79 -9.29
CA THR A 99 12.55 -8.49 -9.53
C THR A 99 12.73 -7.68 -8.25
N GLU A 100 12.19 -8.13 -7.11
CA GLU A 100 12.15 -7.40 -5.84
C GLU A 100 11.58 -5.98 -6.02
N THR A 101 10.53 -5.86 -6.83
CA THR A 101 9.91 -4.59 -7.17
C THR A 101 8.46 -4.51 -6.74
N ILE A 102 8.02 -3.29 -6.41
CA ILE A 102 6.62 -2.93 -6.25
C ILE A 102 6.14 -2.25 -7.52
N VAL A 103 4.99 -2.66 -8.02
CA VAL A 103 4.28 -1.96 -9.10
C VAL A 103 3.01 -1.35 -8.55
N VAL A 104 2.85 -0.03 -8.68
CA VAL A 104 1.61 0.67 -8.30
C VAL A 104 0.78 1.01 -9.54
N ALA A 105 -0.54 0.95 -9.42
CA ALA A 105 -1.48 1.19 -10.51
C ALA A 105 -2.84 1.68 -9.98
N ASP A 106 -3.70 2.14 -10.89
CA ASP A 106 -5.13 2.45 -10.64
C ASP A 106 -5.35 3.25 -9.35
N TRP A 107 -4.67 4.39 -9.26
CA TRP A 107 -4.62 5.21 -8.05
C TRP A 107 -5.20 6.60 -8.28
N ALA A 108 -5.59 7.23 -7.19
CA ALA A 108 -6.18 8.57 -7.18
C ALA A 108 -5.68 9.36 -5.98
N ILE A 109 -5.85 10.68 -6.05
CA ILE A 109 -5.56 11.64 -4.99
C ILE A 109 -6.74 12.59 -4.79
N THR A 110 -6.96 13.02 -3.56
CA THR A 110 -7.91 14.10 -3.27
C THR A 110 -7.33 15.45 -3.72
N GLU A 111 -8.17 16.39 -4.16
CA GLU A 111 -7.73 17.74 -4.53
C GLU A 111 -8.28 18.78 -3.55
N MET A 112 -7.92 18.67 -2.27
CA MET A 112 -8.26 19.67 -1.27
C MET A 112 -7.38 20.91 -1.45
N ALA A 113 -7.96 22.10 -1.28
CA ALA A 113 -7.22 23.35 -1.28
C ALA A 113 -6.50 23.53 0.06
N CYS A 114 -5.17 23.55 0.04
CA CYS A 114 -4.32 23.59 1.23
C CYS A 114 -3.83 25.02 1.49
N GLU A 115 -3.84 25.47 2.76
CA GLU A 115 -3.39 26.81 3.14
C GLU A 115 -1.85 26.92 3.21
N GLU A 116 -1.13 25.82 3.47
CA GLU A 116 0.32 25.73 3.43
C GLU A 116 0.80 24.65 2.43
N ASN A 117 1.83 25.02 1.66
CA ASN A 117 2.44 24.24 0.59
C ASN A 117 3.33 23.10 1.13
N SER A 118 2.77 22.10 1.81
CA SER A 118 3.42 20.79 1.82
C SER A 118 3.12 20.11 0.48
N ASP A 119 3.71 20.67 -0.58
CA ASP A 119 3.57 20.21 -1.97
C ASP A 119 4.40 18.93 -2.16
N TRP A 120 3.89 17.82 -1.60
CA TRP A 120 4.48 16.48 -1.68
C TRP A 120 4.29 15.80 -3.04
N PHE A 121 3.96 16.57 -4.08
CA PHE A 121 3.81 16.05 -5.42
C PHE A 121 5.08 15.38 -5.93
N ALA A 122 6.27 15.85 -5.54
CA ALA A 122 7.52 15.16 -5.89
C ALA A 122 7.61 13.71 -5.38
N PHE A 123 7.06 13.43 -4.18
CA PHE A 123 6.96 12.05 -3.67
C PHE A 123 5.98 11.24 -4.51
N LEU A 124 4.83 11.82 -4.86
CA LEU A 124 3.81 11.16 -5.66
C LEU A 124 4.29 10.89 -7.09
N GLU A 125 5.08 11.80 -7.66
CA GLU A 125 5.75 11.62 -8.95
C GLU A 125 6.78 10.48 -8.88
N ALA A 126 7.60 10.44 -7.83
CA ALA A 126 8.54 9.34 -7.60
C ALA A 126 7.81 8.00 -7.45
N LEU A 127 6.70 7.97 -6.71
CA LEU A 127 5.87 6.78 -6.52
C LEU A 127 5.23 6.35 -7.86
N ALA A 128 4.81 7.30 -8.69
CA ALA A 128 4.24 7.07 -10.01
C ALA A 128 5.27 6.53 -11.03
N SER A 129 6.55 6.77 -10.79
CA SER A 129 7.70 6.29 -11.59
C SER A 129 8.02 4.81 -11.30
N SER A 130 6.97 4.03 -11.04
CA SER A 130 6.99 2.58 -10.83
C SER A 130 7.36 1.83 -12.13
N PRO A 131 8.00 0.65 -12.07
CA PRO A 131 8.30 -0.16 -10.88
C PRO A 131 9.29 0.48 -9.90
N LEU A 132 9.08 0.19 -8.62
CA LEU A 132 9.93 0.64 -7.53
C LEU A 132 10.79 -0.52 -7.07
N THR A 133 12.10 -0.43 -7.24
CA THR A 133 13.03 -1.43 -6.71
C THR A 133 13.14 -1.24 -5.20
N VAL A 134 12.89 -2.30 -4.44
CA VAL A 134 13.03 -2.29 -3.00
C VAL A 134 14.48 -2.60 -2.63
N SER A 135 15.06 -1.76 -1.78
CA SER A 135 16.38 -2.02 -1.21
C SER A 135 16.46 -1.54 0.23
N GLY A 136 17.44 -2.07 0.97
CA GLY A 136 17.42 -1.97 2.42
C GLY A 136 16.43 -2.95 3.04
N GLY A 137 16.00 -2.68 4.26
CA GLY A 137 15.14 -3.58 5.03
C GLY A 137 15.77 -4.03 6.36
N GLY A 138 14.93 -4.04 7.39
CA GLY A 138 15.30 -4.13 8.82
C GLY A 138 14.68 -2.98 9.61
N ASP A 139 15.16 -2.72 10.82
CA ASP A 139 14.49 -1.86 11.81
C ASP A 139 14.61 -0.33 11.58
N LEU A 140 15.30 0.13 10.53
CA LEU A 140 15.75 1.52 10.44
C LEU A 140 15.30 2.28 9.19
N LEU A 141 15.62 1.79 7.98
CA LEU A 141 15.33 2.51 6.74
C LEU A 141 15.10 1.55 5.57
N THR A 142 13.97 1.72 4.89
CA THR A 142 13.68 1.07 3.60
C THR A 142 13.77 2.09 2.47
N GLN A 143 14.30 1.68 1.32
CA GLN A 143 14.43 2.53 0.14
C GLN A 143 13.59 1.97 -1.00
N LEU A 144 12.75 2.83 -1.59
CA LEU A 144 12.11 2.57 -2.87
C LEU A 144 12.81 3.38 -3.95
N THR A 145 13.45 2.71 -4.90
CA THR A 145 14.12 3.37 -6.02
C THR A 145 13.22 3.31 -7.25
N ALA A 146 12.81 4.48 -7.73
CA ALA A 146 12.05 4.65 -8.96
C ALA A 146 12.91 4.39 -10.20
N ASP A 147 12.26 4.14 -11.34
CA ASP A 147 12.93 3.89 -12.62
C ASP A 147 13.74 5.10 -13.12
N ASP A 148 13.33 6.32 -12.76
CA ASP A 148 14.08 7.55 -13.04
C ASP A 148 15.30 7.77 -12.12
N GLY A 149 15.51 6.88 -11.14
CA GLY A 149 16.62 6.93 -10.18
C GLY A 149 16.32 7.75 -8.92
N THR A 150 15.12 8.31 -8.77
CA THR A 150 14.67 8.93 -7.52
C THR A 150 14.57 7.89 -6.41
N ILE A 151 15.02 8.24 -5.21
CA ILE A 151 14.95 7.34 -4.05
C ILE A 151 13.99 7.93 -3.03
N ILE A 152 12.98 7.14 -2.65
CA ILE A 152 12.08 7.43 -1.53
C ILE A 152 12.64 6.72 -0.31
N LEU A 153 12.97 7.49 0.73
CA LEU A 153 13.35 6.97 2.03
C LEU A 153 12.10 6.76 2.88
N LEU A 154 11.92 5.53 3.33
CA LEU A 154 10.84 5.14 4.22
C LEU A 154 11.43 4.83 5.60
N GLU A 155 10.96 5.56 6.58
CA GLU A 155 11.10 5.21 8.00
C GLU A 155 9.79 4.57 8.44
N PRO A 156 9.79 3.51 9.24
CA PRO A 156 8.55 3.04 9.84
C PRO A 156 7.94 4.19 10.67
N VAL A 157 6.64 4.46 10.52
CA VAL A 157 5.95 5.34 11.49
C VAL A 157 6.20 4.70 12.85
N ALA A 158 6.76 5.44 13.80
CA ALA A 158 7.17 4.91 15.09
C ALA A 158 6.11 3.92 15.61
N GLY A 159 6.52 2.65 15.64
CA GLY A 159 5.63 1.53 15.31
C GLY A 159 6.35 0.43 14.54
N PHE A 160 7.63 0.24 14.87
CA PHE A 160 8.34 -1.04 15.00
C PHE A 160 7.46 -2.27 14.74
N THR A 161 7.93 -3.24 13.97
CA THR A 161 7.37 -4.59 14.02
C THR A 161 7.64 -5.14 15.41
N TRP A 162 6.77 -4.84 16.39
CA TRP A 162 6.93 -5.30 17.77
C TRP A 162 6.91 -6.81 17.93
N THR A 163 6.67 -7.51 16.82
CA THR A 163 7.00 -8.91 16.62
C THR A 163 8.47 -9.22 16.91
N ASP A 164 9.41 -8.31 16.74
CA ASP A 164 10.82 -8.57 17.05
C ASP A 164 11.08 -8.61 18.56
N LEU A 165 10.23 -7.94 19.36
CA LEU A 165 10.27 -8.13 20.81
C LEU A 165 9.73 -9.51 21.21
N VAL A 166 8.89 -10.14 20.38
CA VAL A 166 8.36 -11.48 20.70
C VAL A 166 9.50 -12.49 20.67
N GLY A 167 9.71 -13.17 21.79
CA GLY A 167 10.85 -14.05 22.01
C GLY A 167 12.04 -13.39 22.73
N MET A 168 12.04 -12.07 22.91
CA MET A 168 13.03 -11.38 23.75
C MET A 168 12.74 -11.56 25.24
N ALA A 169 13.81 -11.51 26.04
CA ALA A 169 13.69 -11.37 27.48
C ALA A 169 13.06 -10.01 27.84
N GLU A 170 12.24 -9.97 28.89
CA GLU A 170 11.52 -8.76 29.34
C GLU A 170 12.43 -7.53 29.45
N ASP A 171 13.59 -7.66 30.10
CA ASP A 171 14.50 -6.54 30.33
C ASP A 171 15.04 -5.96 29.01
N GLN A 172 15.38 -6.83 28.05
CA GLN A 172 15.86 -6.43 26.74
C GLN A 172 14.74 -5.78 25.92
N ALA A 173 13.54 -6.33 25.99
CA ALA A 173 12.37 -5.78 25.31
C ALA A 173 12.01 -4.38 25.85
N LYS A 174 12.10 -4.21 27.18
CA LYS A 174 11.89 -2.93 27.84
C LYS A 174 12.93 -1.89 27.44
N GLU A 175 14.22 -2.24 27.47
CA GLU A 175 15.30 -1.33 27.06
C GLU A 175 15.15 -0.90 25.60
N THR A 176 14.85 -1.87 24.71
CA THR A 176 14.61 -1.59 23.28
C THR A 176 13.44 -0.62 23.12
N THR A 177 12.34 -0.85 23.83
CA THR A 177 11.14 -0.01 23.80
C THR A 177 11.41 1.41 24.32
N GLU A 178 12.03 1.53 25.49
CA GLU A 178 12.31 2.83 26.13
C GLU A 178 13.36 3.64 25.35
N SER A 179 14.31 2.98 24.67
CA SER A 179 15.29 3.66 23.80
C SER A 179 14.66 4.27 22.54
N ALA A 180 13.51 3.75 22.13
CA ALA A 180 12.69 4.29 21.05
C ALA A 180 11.70 5.40 21.52
N ASP A 181 11.81 5.85 22.79
CA ASP A 181 10.90 6.83 23.42
C ASP A 181 9.46 6.33 23.63
N TYR A 182 9.28 5.00 23.72
CA TYR A 182 8.00 4.36 24.03
C TYR A 182 7.91 3.92 25.49
N VAL A 183 6.69 3.91 26.03
CA VAL A 183 6.39 3.35 27.35
C VAL A 183 6.14 1.85 27.23
N PHE A 184 6.97 1.02 27.87
CA PHE A 184 6.74 -0.43 27.98
C PHE A 184 5.78 -0.75 29.14
N ARG A 185 4.63 -1.39 28.86
CA ARG A 185 3.64 -1.79 29.85
C ARG A 185 3.36 -3.29 29.76
N VAL A 186 3.59 -4.02 30.83
CA VAL A 186 3.15 -5.42 30.95
C VAL A 186 1.64 -5.45 31.23
N VAL A 187 0.88 -6.10 30.36
CA VAL A 187 -0.59 -6.23 30.49
C VAL A 187 -1.02 -7.64 30.89
N SER A 188 -0.12 -8.62 30.74
CA SER A 188 -0.34 -10.02 31.16
C SER A 188 0.99 -10.66 31.55
N ARG A 189 0.98 -11.49 32.59
CA ARG A 189 2.14 -12.31 32.99
C ARG A 189 1.71 -13.74 33.29
N ASP A 190 2.35 -14.70 32.66
CA ASP A 190 2.13 -16.14 32.80
C ASP A 190 0.66 -16.54 32.62
N GLY A 191 -0.04 -15.83 31.73
CA GLY A 191 -1.47 -16.02 31.45
C GLY A 191 -2.42 -15.28 32.40
N GLU A 192 -1.92 -14.59 33.41
CA GLU A 192 -2.71 -13.72 34.30
C GLU A 192 -2.68 -12.28 33.80
N ALA A 193 -3.85 -11.78 33.36
CA ALA A 193 -4.00 -10.41 32.88
C ALA A 193 -4.03 -9.42 34.05
N TYR A 194 -3.30 -8.31 33.91
CA TYR A 194 -3.30 -7.23 34.89
C TYR A 194 -4.44 -6.24 34.65
N PRO A 195 -4.98 -5.63 35.72
CA PRO A 195 -5.96 -4.57 35.57
C PRO A 195 -5.29 -3.33 34.96
N VAL A 196 -5.65 -3.03 33.72
CA VAL A 196 -5.15 -1.87 32.99
C VAL A 196 -6.30 -0.97 32.55
N THR A 197 -6.04 0.33 32.52
CA THR A 197 -6.95 1.30 31.92
C THR A 197 -6.87 1.18 30.40
N ALA A 198 -8.03 1.27 29.74
CA ALA A 198 -8.17 1.18 28.28
C ALA A 198 -7.97 2.54 27.59
N ASP A 199 -7.14 3.41 28.16
CA ASP A 199 -6.76 4.70 27.58
C ASP A 199 -5.82 4.46 26.41
N TYR A 200 -6.24 4.74 25.18
CA TYR A 200 -5.37 4.54 24.03
C TYR A 200 -4.19 5.54 24.04
N ARG A 201 -2.97 5.03 23.92
CA ARG A 201 -1.73 5.80 23.87
C ARG A 201 -0.82 5.32 22.74
N GLN A 202 -0.59 6.20 21.76
CA GLN A 202 0.27 5.91 20.59
C GLN A 202 1.75 5.76 20.97
N ASP A 203 2.15 6.24 22.15
CA ASP A 203 3.51 6.16 22.70
C ASP A 203 3.66 5.01 23.72
N ARG A 204 2.78 4.00 23.68
CA ARG A 204 2.79 2.88 24.64
C ARG A 204 2.72 1.52 23.96
N VAL A 205 3.55 0.62 24.44
CA VAL A 205 3.64 -0.78 24.02
C VAL A 205 3.14 -1.67 25.15
N ASN A 206 2.11 -2.46 24.86
CA ASN A 206 1.56 -3.47 25.77
C ASN A 206 2.19 -4.83 25.49
N ALA A 207 2.69 -5.50 26.52
CA ALA A 207 3.35 -6.80 26.42
C ALA A 207 2.66 -7.88 27.26
N ASP A 208 2.55 -9.08 26.68
CA ASP A 208 2.22 -10.31 27.41
C ASP A 208 3.50 -11.11 27.60
N ILE A 209 3.77 -11.51 28.85
CA ILE A 209 5.01 -12.18 29.23
C ILE A 209 4.69 -13.58 29.72
N VAL A 210 5.44 -14.58 29.27
CA VAL A 210 5.38 -15.96 29.78
C VAL A 210 6.81 -16.41 30.05
N ASP A 211 7.08 -16.91 31.25
CA ASP A 211 8.41 -17.39 31.67
C ASP A 211 9.54 -16.35 31.46
N GLY A 212 9.21 -15.06 31.65
CA GLY A 212 10.15 -13.94 31.47
C GLY A 212 10.44 -13.57 30.02
N VAL A 213 9.72 -14.15 29.07
CA VAL A 213 9.84 -13.90 27.63
C VAL A 213 8.58 -13.23 27.12
N VAL A 214 8.73 -12.24 26.24
CA VAL A 214 7.61 -11.60 25.57
C VAL A 214 6.98 -12.57 24.57
N THR A 215 5.67 -12.79 24.68
CA THR A 215 4.91 -13.71 23.81
C THR A 215 3.94 -12.99 22.88
N LYS A 216 3.59 -11.75 23.21
CA LYS A 216 2.71 -10.91 22.41
C LYS A 216 2.99 -9.45 22.70
N ILE A 217 2.90 -8.61 21.67
CA ILE A 217 2.93 -7.16 21.78
C ILE A 217 1.71 -6.53 21.08
N THR A 218 1.25 -5.40 21.60
CA THR A 218 0.26 -4.52 20.95
C THR A 218 0.55 -3.06 21.27
N VAL A 219 0.48 -2.15 20.30
CA VAL A 219 0.59 -0.70 20.56
C VAL A 219 -0.77 -0.15 20.98
N GLY A 220 -0.80 0.62 22.07
CA GLY A 220 -2.01 1.29 22.53
C GLY A 220 -2.15 1.48 24.03
#